data_AF-A0A7R9R2D7-F1
#
_entry.id   AF-A0A7R9R2D7-F1
#
_cell.length_a   1.000
_cell.length_b   1.000
_cell.length_c   1.000
_cell.angle_alpha   90.00
_cell.angle_beta   90.00
_cell.angle_gamma   90.00
#
_symmetry.space_group_name_H-M   'P 1'
#
loop_
_entity.id
_entity.type
_entity.pdbx_description
1 polymer ?
#
loop_
_entity_poly.entity_id
_entity_poly.type
_entity_poly.pdbx_seq_one_letter_code
_entity_poly.pdbx_strand_id
1 'polypeptide(L)'
;MKTTLVGIIQIDPKRLLEDGIRRELVIQTANALHKGLVFNSKSKTSELVTKLKALAQVMDGFRRSFEYIQDYVCIYGLKMWQQEVSRIVNYNVEQECNAFMRHKVLDWQSIYQSKSIPIPKFLPLDPYSVNFIGRLARELLRMTDPKTTIYVHEMSTWFDNKTHVEVVDSKLFPLMM
;
A
#
# COMPACT_ATOMS: atom_id res chain seq x y z
N MET A 1 13.05 6.91 29.29
CA MET A 1 12.56 5.99 30.35
C MET A 1 13.71 5.10 30.76
N LYS A 2 13.84 4.77 32.06
CA LYS A 2 14.85 3.81 32.54
C LYS A 2 14.37 2.38 32.23
N THR A 3 15.28 1.46 31.94
CA THR A 3 14.94 0.05 31.72
C THR A 3 14.40 -0.57 33.02
N THR A 4 13.35 -1.35 32.92
CA THR A 4 12.70 -2.00 34.06
C THR A 4 13.00 -3.49 34.02
N LEU A 5 13.40 -4.04 35.17
CA LEU A 5 13.68 -5.46 35.31
C LEU A 5 12.40 -6.17 35.77
N VAL A 6 11.87 -7.08 34.95
CA VAL A 6 10.68 -7.89 35.25
C VAL A 6 11.14 -9.35 35.39
N GLY A 7 11.31 -9.79 36.63
CA GLY A 7 11.84 -11.12 36.94
C GLY A 7 13.31 -11.25 36.57
N ILE A 8 13.63 -11.99 35.50
CA ILE A 8 14.98 -12.12 34.93
C ILE A 8 15.14 -11.38 33.59
N ILE A 9 14.09 -10.71 33.11
CA ILE A 9 14.06 -10.07 31.79
C ILE A 9 14.15 -8.56 31.98
N GLN A 10 15.14 -7.93 31.34
CA GLN A 10 15.25 -6.49 31.27
C GLN A 10 14.41 -5.96 30.10
N ILE A 11 13.44 -5.10 30.41
CA ILE A 11 12.54 -4.50 29.44
C ILE A 11 12.93 -3.03 29.26
N ASP A 12 13.06 -2.61 28.01
CA ASP A 12 13.11 -1.20 27.65
C ASP A 12 11.69 -0.74 27.24
N PRO A 13 10.99 0.03 28.11
CA PRO A 13 9.63 0.48 27.82
C PRO A 13 9.54 1.34 26.57
N LYS A 14 10.59 2.11 26.23
CA LYS A 14 10.58 2.97 25.05
C LYS A 14 10.62 2.13 23.78
N ARG A 15 11.52 1.14 23.74
CA ARG A 15 11.62 0.21 22.62
C ARG A 15 10.34 -0.61 22.45
N LEU A 16 9.75 -1.09 23.55
CA LEU A 16 8.50 -1.84 23.51
C LEU A 16 7.35 -0.99 22.94
N LEU A 17 7.27 0.29 23.33
CA LEU A 17 6.30 1.22 22.79
C LEU A 17 6.52 1.50 21.29
N GLU A 18 7.78 1.74 20.88
CA GLU A 18 8.13 1.93 19.47
C GLU A 18 7.75 0.71 18.61
N ASP A 19 8.04 -0.50 19.07
CA ASP A 19 7.69 -1.74 18.39
C ASP A 19 6.16 -1.93 18.30
N GLY A 20 5.43 -1.56 19.37
CA GLY A 20 3.96 -1.59 19.40
C GLY A 20 3.33 -0.61 18.41
N ILE A 21 3.77 0.65 18.42
CA ILE A 21 3.32 1.70 17.49
C ILE A 21 3.59 1.27 16.04
N ARG A 22 4.79 0.75 15.78
CA ARG A 22 5.20 0.28 14.45
C ARG A 22 4.35 -0.89 13.98
N ARG A 23 4.05 -1.85 14.86
CA ARG A 23 3.16 -2.98 14.54
C ARG A 23 1.76 -2.51 14.18
N GLU A 24 1.20 -1.60 14.97
CA GLU A 24 -0.14 -1.08 14.70
C GLU A 24 -0.18 -0.31 13.38
N LEU A 25 0.83 0.52 13.11
CA LEU A 25 0.98 1.22 11.83
C LEU A 25 0.97 0.25 10.65
N VAL A 26 1.73 -0.85 10.74
CA VAL A 26 1.80 -1.86 9.68
C VAL A 26 0.45 -2.51 9.43
N ILE A 27 -0.25 -2.89 10.51
CA ILE A 27 -1.57 -3.52 10.44
C ILE A 27 -2.59 -2.57 9.81
N GLN A 28 -2.67 -1.32 10.29
CA GLN A 28 -3.65 -0.34 9.81
C GLN A 28 -3.40 0.03 8.34
N THR A 29 -2.13 0.27 7.97
CA THR A 29 -1.75 0.61 6.60
C THR A 29 -2.06 -0.53 5.63
N ALA A 30 -1.65 -1.76 5.97
CA ALA A 30 -1.91 -2.93 5.13
C ALA A 30 -3.41 -3.21 4.98
N ASN A 31 -4.20 -3.03 6.05
CA ASN A 31 -5.66 -3.15 5.99
C ASN A 31 -6.30 -2.08 5.08
N ALA A 32 -5.87 -0.83 5.20
CA ALA A 32 -6.38 0.27 4.38
C ALA A 32 -6.09 0.05 2.90
N LEU A 33 -4.88 -0.40 2.55
CA LEU A 33 -4.50 -0.77 1.18
C LEU A 33 -5.33 -1.95 0.66
N HIS A 34 -5.43 -3.03 1.46
CA HIS A 34 -6.17 -4.22 1.07
C HIS A 34 -7.66 -3.94 0.82
N LYS A 35 -8.32 -3.20 1.73
CA LYS A 35 -9.75 -2.89 1.64
C LYS A 35 -10.07 -1.75 0.68
N GLY A 36 -9.18 -0.76 0.59
CA GLY A 36 -9.37 0.43 -0.24
C GLY A 36 -9.24 0.16 -1.74
N LEU A 37 -8.31 -0.72 -2.11
CA LEU A 37 -8.02 -1.04 -3.52
C LEU A 37 -8.75 -2.31 -3.95
N VAL A 38 -10.08 -2.26 -3.90
CA VAL A 38 -10.98 -3.30 -4.43
C VAL A 38 -11.85 -2.67 -5.50
N PHE A 39 -11.79 -3.22 -6.70
CA PHE A 39 -12.44 -2.67 -7.90
C PHE A 39 -13.48 -3.63 -8.44
N ASN A 40 -14.61 -3.09 -8.88
CA ASN A 40 -15.64 -3.88 -9.54
C ASN A 40 -15.38 -3.95 -11.05
N SER A 41 -14.92 -5.11 -11.51
CA SER A 41 -14.61 -5.35 -12.93
C SER A 41 -15.82 -5.21 -13.88
N LYS A 42 -17.05 -5.30 -13.35
CA LYS A 42 -18.30 -5.15 -14.12
C LYS A 42 -18.75 -3.69 -14.23
N SER A 43 -18.13 -2.77 -13.49
CA SER A 43 -18.50 -1.36 -13.53
C SER A 43 -18.03 -0.72 -14.85
N LYS A 44 -18.94 -0.04 -15.53
CA LYS A 44 -18.64 0.70 -16.78
C LYS A 44 -17.79 1.94 -16.50
N THR A 45 -17.93 2.53 -15.32
CA THR A 45 -17.15 3.69 -14.88
C THR A 45 -16.02 3.22 -13.97
N SER A 46 -14.79 3.69 -14.21
CA SER A 46 -13.69 3.36 -13.30
C SER A 46 -13.90 4.02 -11.94
N GLU A 47 -13.73 3.23 -10.90
CA GLU A 47 -13.75 3.69 -9.50
C GLU A 47 -12.34 4.11 -9.02
N LEU A 48 -11.32 3.95 -9.87
CA LEU A 48 -9.91 4.06 -9.48
C LEU A 48 -9.59 5.39 -8.79
N VAL A 49 -9.91 6.51 -9.45
CA VAL A 49 -9.61 7.86 -8.93
C VAL A 49 -10.31 8.08 -7.59
N THR A 50 -11.57 7.68 -7.47
CA THR A 50 -12.35 7.84 -6.24
C THR A 50 -11.76 7.02 -5.10
N LYS A 51 -11.38 5.76 -5.35
CA LYS A 51 -10.77 4.87 -4.35
C LYS A 51 -9.37 5.37 -3.94
N LEU A 52 -8.56 5.82 -4.89
CA LEU A 52 -7.23 6.39 -4.60
C LEU A 52 -7.33 7.68 -3.77
N LYS A 53 -8.27 8.58 -4.08
CA LYS A 53 -8.50 9.78 -3.26
C LYS A 53 -8.93 9.43 -1.84
N ALA A 54 -9.84 8.47 -1.67
CA ALA A 54 -10.26 8.02 -0.35
C ALA A 54 -9.10 7.39 0.43
N LEU A 55 -8.27 6.57 -0.24
CA LEU A 55 -7.09 5.99 0.37
C LEU A 55 -6.06 7.05 0.76
N ALA A 56 -5.78 8.01 -0.12
CA ALA A 56 -4.86 9.11 0.14
C ALA A 56 -5.27 9.94 1.36
N GLN A 57 -6.57 10.20 1.55
CA GLN A 57 -7.09 10.86 2.75
C GLN A 57 -6.80 10.05 4.02
N VAL A 58 -6.99 8.73 3.98
CA VAL A 58 -6.68 7.85 5.13
C VAL A 58 -5.19 7.83 5.42
N MET A 59 -4.35 7.70 4.39
CA MET A 59 -2.88 7.69 4.52
C MET A 59 -2.34 9.02 5.05
N ASP A 60 -2.86 10.16 4.56
CA ASP A 60 -2.49 11.48 5.08
C ASP A 60 -2.92 11.64 6.55
N GLY A 61 -4.08 11.11 6.92
CA GLY A 61 -4.51 11.05 8.32
C GLY A 61 -3.52 10.31 9.21
N PHE A 62 -2.99 9.16 8.75
CA PHE A 62 -1.94 8.43 9.48
C PHE A 62 -0.65 9.23 9.56
N ARG A 63 -0.16 9.76 8.43
CA ARG A 63 1.06 10.57 8.39
C ARG A 63 1.00 11.75 9.36
N ARG A 64 -0.10 12.51 9.36
CA ARG A 64 -0.33 13.66 10.25
C ARG A 64 -0.43 13.25 11.71
N SER A 65 -1.01 12.09 12.00
CA SER A 65 -1.06 11.56 13.37
C SER A 65 0.34 11.25 13.90
N PHE A 66 1.21 10.69 13.04
CA PHE A 66 2.62 10.45 13.38
C PHE A 66 3.42 11.75 13.51
N GLU A 67 3.15 12.73 12.65
CA GLU A 67 3.75 14.07 12.73
C GLU A 67 3.38 14.77 14.05
N TYR A 68 2.15 14.58 14.52
CA TYR A 68 1.68 15.15 15.79
C TYR A 68 2.27 14.43 17.02
N ILE A 69 2.24 13.09 17.05
CA ILE A 69 2.60 12.32 18.25
C ILE A 69 4.12 12.22 18.47
N GLN A 70 4.94 12.46 17.44
CA GLN A 70 6.38 12.19 17.47
C GLN A 70 7.11 12.93 18.60
N ASP A 71 6.74 14.18 18.88
CA ASP A 71 7.38 14.99 19.92
C ASP A 71 6.95 14.55 21.33
N TYR A 72 5.70 14.13 21.49
CA TYR A 72 5.17 13.64 22.77
C TYR A 72 5.82 12.33 23.21
N VAL A 73 6.07 11.43 22.26
CA VAL A 73 6.63 10.10 22.52
C VAL A 73 8.15 10.08 22.32
N CYS A 74 8.74 11.16 21.80
CA CYS A 74 10.15 11.31 21.50
C CYS A 74 10.65 10.18 20.56
N ILE A 75 9.95 10.00 19.44
CA ILE A 75 10.25 9.00 18.40
C ILE A 75 10.38 9.67 17.03
N TYR A 76 11.05 9.02 16.08
CA TYR A 76 11.11 9.51 14.70
C TYR A 76 9.88 9.07 13.91
N GLY A 77 8.73 9.70 14.15
CA GLY A 77 7.43 9.28 13.62
C GLY A 77 7.37 9.26 12.09
N LEU A 78 7.79 10.34 11.43
CA LEU A 78 7.78 10.44 9.96
C LEU A 78 8.76 9.44 9.29
N LYS A 79 9.90 9.18 9.92
CA LYS A 79 10.85 8.16 9.45
C LYS A 79 10.23 6.76 9.55
N MET A 80 9.58 6.46 10.67
CA MET A 80 8.88 5.18 10.86
C MET A 80 7.77 5.01 9.83
N TRP A 81 6.96 6.04 9.59
CA TRP A 81 5.95 6.07 8.53
C TRP A 81 6.54 5.69 7.16
N GLN A 82 7.56 6.41 6.72
CA GLN A 82 8.19 6.18 5.41
C GLN A 82 8.77 4.76 5.29
N GLN A 83 9.45 4.27 6.35
CA GLN A 83 10.04 2.94 6.36
C GLN A 83 9.00 1.84 6.27
N GLU A 84 7.93 1.91 7.07
CA GLU A 84 6.92 0.86 7.11
C GLU A 84 6.03 0.86 5.86
N VAL A 85 5.65 2.03 5.34
CA VAL A 85 4.88 2.12 4.08
C VAL A 85 5.69 1.54 2.92
N SER A 86 6.97 1.93 2.78
CA SER A 86 7.87 1.38 1.77
C SER A 86 8.02 -0.14 1.90
N ARG A 87 8.18 -0.63 3.14
CA ARG A 87 8.30 -2.07 3.42
C ARG A 87 7.05 -2.84 3.00
N ILE A 88 5.86 -2.31 3.28
CA ILE A 88 4.57 -2.93 2.91
C ILE A 88 4.41 -2.98 1.39
N VAL A 89 4.65 -1.86 0.70
CA VAL A 89 4.49 -1.80 -0.76
C VAL A 89 5.46 -2.77 -1.44
N ASN A 90 6.75 -2.70 -1.09
CA ASN A 90 7.76 -3.56 -1.72
C ASN A 90 7.52 -5.05 -1.45
N TYR A 91 7.11 -5.42 -0.24
CA TYR A 91 6.72 -6.80 0.06
C TYR A 91 5.56 -7.28 -0.82
N ASN A 92 4.48 -6.49 -0.94
CA ASN A 92 3.32 -6.90 -1.74
C ASN A 92 3.64 -6.93 -3.24
N VAL A 93 4.51 -6.03 -3.73
CA VAL A 93 5.03 -6.09 -5.10
C VAL A 93 5.79 -7.39 -5.32
N GLU A 94 6.73 -7.73 -4.45
CA GLU A 94 7.51 -8.98 -4.56
C GLU A 94 6.60 -10.22 -4.58
N GLN A 95 5.60 -10.26 -3.70
CA GLN A 95 4.65 -11.37 -3.62
C GLN A 95 3.72 -11.47 -4.84
N GLU A 96 3.36 -10.35 -5.47
CA GLU A 96 2.59 -10.36 -6.73
C GLU A 96 3.49 -10.81 -7.90
N CYS A 97 4.75 -10.36 -7.93
CA CYS A 97 5.73 -10.72 -8.95
C CYS A 97 6.12 -12.20 -8.95
N ASN A 98 5.89 -12.93 -7.84
CA ASN A 98 6.06 -14.39 -7.78
C ASN A 98 5.27 -15.15 -8.87
N ALA A 99 4.21 -14.55 -9.43
CA ALA A 99 3.49 -15.13 -10.57
C ALA A 99 4.34 -15.24 -11.84
N PHE A 100 5.38 -14.41 -11.98
CA PHE A 100 6.23 -14.32 -13.17
C PHE A 100 7.62 -14.96 -12.97
N MET A 101 7.97 -15.35 -11.73
CA MET A 101 9.29 -15.89 -11.40
C MET A 101 9.30 -17.42 -11.42
N ARG A 102 10.41 -18.00 -11.93
CA ARG A 102 10.65 -19.45 -11.87
C ARG A 102 10.87 -19.94 -10.44
N HIS A 103 11.66 -19.19 -9.68
CA HIS A 103 11.89 -19.43 -8.26
C HIS A 103 11.10 -18.41 -7.46
N LYS A 104 10.08 -18.89 -6.74
CA LYS A 104 9.21 -18.03 -5.92
C LYS A 104 9.94 -17.64 -4.64
N VAL A 105 9.87 -16.36 -4.29
CA VAL A 105 10.35 -15.84 -3.02
C VAL A 105 9.31 -16.11 -1.96
N LEU A 106 9.64 -17.00 -1.04
CA LEU A 106 8.78 -17.38 0.08
C LEU A 106 8.87 -16.33 1.19
N ASP A 107 7.90 -16.32 2.10
CA ASP A 107 7.76 -15.25 3.08
C ASP A 107 8.95 -15.07 3.99
N TRP A 108 9.53 -16.20 4.42
CA TRP A 108 10.70 -16.20 5.29
C TRP A 108 11.99 -15.83 4.55
N GLN A 109 11.97 -15.83 3.21
CA GLN A 109 13.08 -15.40 2.37
C GLN A 109 12.99 -13.92 2.01
N SER A 110 11.79 -13.33 2.09
CA SER A 110 11.57 -11.92 1.78
C SER A 110 12.33 -11.02 2.76
N ILE A 111 13.12 -10.10 2.21
CA ILE A 111 13.87 -9.10 3.00
C ILE A 111 12.96 -8.11 3.72
N TYR A 112 11.72 -7.96 3.25
CA TYR A 112 10.74 -7.03 3.81
C TYR A 112 9.97 -7.64 4.98
N GLN A 113 10.00 -8.97 5.11
CA GLN A 113 9.29 -9.65 6.18
C GLN A 113 10.13 -9.68 7.46
N SER A 114 9.57 -9.11 8.54
CA SER A 114 10.23 -9.09 9.85
C SER A 114 9.61 -10.11 10.79
N LYS A 115 10.46 -10.77 11.61
CA LYS A 115 10.02 -11.73 12.63
C LYS A 115 9.27 -11.05 13.79
N SER A 116 9.67 -9.84 14.17
CA SER A 116 9.07 -9.10 15.29
C SER A 116 7.77 -8.38 14.91
N ILE A 117 7.71 -7.90 13.66
CA ILE A 117 6.60 -7.11 13.12
C ILE A 117 6.32 -7.59 11.68
N PRO A 118 5.63 -8.73 11.53
CA PRO A 118 5.31 -9.26 10.22
C PRO A 118 4.27 -8.39 9.51
N ILE A 119 4.41 -8.26 8.19
CA ILE A 119 3.38 -7.69 7.33
C ILE A 119 2.24 -8.70 7.25
N PRO A 120 0.98 -8.29 7.54
CA PRO A 120 -0.16 -9.19 7.50
C PRO A 120 -0.41 -9.67 6.06
N LYS A 121 -0.83 -10.93 5.97
CA LYS A 121 -1.32 -11.52 4.72
C LYS A 121 -2.82 -11.54 4.73
N PHE A 122 -3.39 -11.22 3.58
CA PHE A 122 -4.82 -11.31 3.37
C PHE A 122 -5.09 -12.40 2.35
N LEU A 123 -6.27 -13.01 2.45
CA LEU A 123 -6.74 -13.93 1.43
C LEU A 123 -6.98 -13.16 0.11
N PRO A 124 -6.64 -13.75 -1.04
CA PRO A 124 -6.99 -13.17 -2.33
C PRO A 124 -8.50 -12.92 -2.43
N LEU A 125 -8.89 -11.75 -2.94
CA LEU A 125 -10.29 -11.38 -3.14
C LEU A 125 -10.78 -11.72 -4.55
N ASP A 126 -9.87 -12.04 -5.45
CA ASP A 126 -10.11 -12.37 -6.84
C ASP A 126 -9.17 -13.51 -7.29
N PRO A 127 -9.52 -14.33 -8.31
CA PRO A 127 -8.73 -15.49 -8.75
C PRO A 127 -7.38 -15.16 -9.41
N TYR A 128 -7.07 -13.88 -9.45
CA TYR A 128 -6.30 -13.24 -10.49
C TYR A 128 -5.17 -12.44 -9.84
N SER A 129 -5.46 -11.71 -8.78
CA SER A 129 -4.47 -10.97 -8.00
C SER A 129 -4.13 -11.72 -6.72
N VAL A 130 -2.86 -11.72 -6.34
CA VAL A 130 -2.45 -12.24 -5.03
C VAL A 130 -2.82 -11.24 -3.94
N ASN A 131 -2.60 -9.94 -4.20
CA ASN A 131 -2.85 -8.86 -3.25
C ASN A 131 -3.36 -7.58 -3.93
N PHE A 132 -3.33 -6.45 -3.21
CA PHE A 132 -3.85 -5.18 -3.70
C PHE A 132 -3.05 -4.59 -4.87
N ILE A 133 -1.76 -4.91 -5.00
CA ILE A 133 -0.90 -4.48 -6.11
C ILE A 133 -1.40 -5.09 -7.41
N GLY A 134 -1.71 -6.39 -7.41
CA GLY A 134 -2.29 -7.05 -8.58
C GLY A 134 -3.64 -6.44 -8.98
N ARG A 135 -4.49 -6.15 -8.00
CA ARG A 135 -5.80 -5.50 -8.26
C ARG A 135 -5.64 -4.11 -8.87
N LEU A 136 -4.71 -3.32 -8.34
CA LEU A 136 -4.39 -1.99 -8.87
C LEU A 136 -3.83 -2.06 -10.29
N ALA A 137 -2.86 -2.94 -10.53
CA ALA A 137 -2.26 -3.11 -11.86
C ALA A 137 -3.29 -3.57 -12.90
N ARG A 138 -4.18 -4.50 -12.54
CA ARG A 138 -5.24 -4.97 -13.44
C ARG A 138 -6.26 -3.89 -13.75
N GLU A 139 -6.64 -3.08 -12.77
CA GLU A 139 -7.55 -1.96 -13.00
C GLU A 139 -6.91 -0.91 -13.94
N LEU A 140 -5.62 -0.63 -13.77
CA LEU A 140 -4.88 0.24 -14.70
C LEU A 140 -4.85 -0.34 -16.12
N LEU A 141 -4.50 -1.62 -16.27
CA LEU A 141 -4.49 -2.30 -17.57
C LEU A 141 -5.87 -2.31 -18.23
N ARG A 142 -6.94 -2.43 -17.45
CA ARG A 142 -8.33 -2.35 -17.94
C ARG A 142 -8.65 -0.96 -18.47
N MET A 143 -8.21 0.09 -17.77
CA MET A 143 -8.42 1.48 -18.19
C MET A 143 -7.59 1.86 -19.42
N THR A 144 -6.46 1.20 -19.65
CA THR A 144 -5.58 1.43 -20.79
C THR A 144 -5.66 0.31 -21.84
N ASP A 145 -6.79 -0.39 -21.94
CA ASP A 145 -6.96 -1.45 -22.95
C ASP A 145 -6.93 -0.82 -24.36
N PRO A 146 -5.99 -1.20 -25.24
CA PRO A 146 -5.87 -0.63 -26.58
C PRO A 146 -7.09 -0.92 -27.47
N LYS A 147 -7.96 -1.88 -27.10
CA LYS A 147 -9.19 -2.15 -27.85
C LYS A 147 -10.27 -1.10 -27.59
N THR A 148 -10.24 -0.46 -26.43
CA THR A 148 -11.27 0.49 -25.98
C THR A 148 -10.75 1.91 -25.82
N THR A 149 -9.43 2.10 -25.70
CA THR A 149 -8.82 3.40 -25.43
C THR A 149 -7.68 3.71 -26.39
N ILE A 150 -7.42 5.01 -26.58
CA ILE A 150 -6.36 5.56 -27.41
C ILE A 150 -5.53 6.50 -26.56
N TYR A 151 -4.20 6.36 -26.64
CA TYR A 151 -3.28 7.29 -26.02
C TYR A 151 -2.97 8.44 -26.99
N VAL A 152 -3.17 9.68 -26.55
CA VAL A 152 -2.84 10.88 -27.32
C VAL A 152 -1.59 11.51 -26.74
N HIS A 153 -0.49 11.44 -27.49
CA HIS A 153 0.83 11.84 -27.00
C HIS A 153 0.93 13.32 -26.65
N GLU A 154 0.33 14.20 -27.48
CA GLU A 154 0.35 15.65 -27.27
C GLU A 154 -0.29 16.09 -25.95
N MET A 155 -1.30 15.34 -25.49
CA MET A 155 -1.99 15.59 -24.23
C MET A 155 -1.47 14.72 -23.09
N SER A 156 -0.64 13.71 -23.37
CA SER A 156 -0.19 12.71 -22.41
C SER A 156 -1.32 12.00 -21.65
N THR A 157 -2.45 11.81 -22.33
CA THR A 157 -3.71 11.34 -21.75
C THR A 157 -4.31 10.19 -22.57
N TRP A 158 -4.98 9.26 -21.87
CA TRP A 158 -5.79 8.20 -22.48
C TRP A 158 -7.24 8.65 -22.65
N PHE A 159 -7.80 8.41 -23.82
CA PHE A 159 -9.18 8.70 -24.17
C PHE A 159 -9.93 7.42 -24.51
N ASP A 160 -11.22 7.37 -24.17
CA ASP A 160 -12.11 6.30 -24.62
C ASP A 160 -12.40 6.45 -26.12
N ASN A 161 -12.27 5.35 -26.87
CA ASN A 161 -12.38 5.36 -28.33
C ASN A 161 -13.80 5.69 -28.81
N LYS A 162 -14.84 5.42 -28.02
CA LYS A 162 -16.24 5.63 -28.43
C LYS A 162 -16.77 6.99 -28.01
N THR A 163 -16.44 7.40 -26.79
CA THR A 163 -17.00 8.60 -26.16
C THR A 163 -16.06 9.80 -26.25
N HIS A 164 -14.78 9.58 -26.61
CA HIS A 164 -13.73 10.59 -26.60
C HIS A 164 -13.55 11.29 -25.24
N VAL A 165 -14.03 10.66 -24.17
CA VAL A 165 -13.88 11.17 -22.80
C VAL A 165 -12.51 10.75 -22.27
N GLU A 166 -11.89 11.63 -21.49
CA GLU A 166 -10.64 11.37 -20.78
C GLU A 166 -10.81 10.25 -19.73
N VAL A 167 -9.90 9.28 -19.78
CA VAL A 167 -9.92 8.09 -18.91
C VAL A 167 -8.79 8.15 -17.89
N VAL A 168 -7.56 8.42 -18.35
CA VAL A 168 -6.35 8.50 -17.50
C VAL A 168 -5.51 9.70 -17.92
N ASP A 169 -5.21 10.56 -16.95
CA ASP A 169 -4.31 11.72 -17.07
C ASP A 169 -3.07 11.51 -16.17
N SER A 170 -2.01 12.27 -16.46
CA SER A 170 -0.89 12.56 -15.57
C SER A 170 -1.28 12.88 -14.12
N LYS A 171 -2.45 13.48 -13.89
CA LYS A 171 -3.00 13.78 -12.55
C LYS A 171 -3.30 12.53 -11.70
N LEU A 172 -3.36 11.34 -12.31
CA LEU A 172 -3.54 10.08 -11.61
C LEU A 172 -2.30 9.67 -10.81
N PHE A 173 -1.09 9.90 -11.35
CA PHE A 173 0.15 9.39 -10.75
C PHE A 173 0.47 9.98 -9.36
N PRO A 174 0.23 11.28 -9.11
CA PRO A 174 0.36 11.84 -7.76
C PRO A 174 -0.59 11.22 -6.73
N LEU A 175 -1.68 10.56 -7.16
CA LEU A 175 -2.61 9.87 -6.25
C LEU A 175 -2.16 8.43 -5.93
N MET A 176 -1.13 7.93 -6.61
CA MET A 176 -0.56 6.59 -6.39
C MET A 176 0.67 6.59 -5.47
N MET A 177 1.22 7.77 -5.15
CA MET A 177 2.36 8.00 -4.25
C MET A 177 1.94 8.74 -2.97
#